data_AF-A0A961E8A9-F1
#
_entry.id   AF-A0A961E8A9-F1
#
_cell.length_a   1.000
_cell.length_b   1.000
_cell.length_c   1.000
_cell.angle_alpha   90.00
_cell.angle_beta   90.00
_cell.angle_gamma   90.00
#
_symmetry.space_group_name_H-M   'P 1'
#
loop_
_entity.id
_entity.type
_entity.pdbx_description
1 polymer ?
#
loop_
_entity_poly.entity_id
_entity_poly.type
_entity_poly.pdbx_seq_one_letter_code
_entity_poly.pdbx_strand_id
1 'polypeptide(L)' 'MIEDLNKAAKKVGLHVAAAKKDDLFTIRKIKNGKQVAKNVTAAEVKKIIKKHA' A
#
# COMPACT_ATOMS: atom_id res chain seq x y z
N MET A 1 1.02 9.59 8.42
CA MET A 1 -0.14 8.68 8.19
C MET A 1 -0.03 7.86 6.91
N ILE A 2 -0.05 8.46 5.71
CA ILE A 2 0.22 7.69 4.46
C ILE A 2 1.70 7.44 4.23
N GLU A 3 2.56 8.39 4.61
CA GLU A 3 4.00 8.31 4.42
C GLU A 3 4.63 7.15 5.21
N ASP A 4 4.17 6.93 6.45
CA ASP A 4 4.57 5.79 7.29
C ASP A 4 4.19 4.44 6.66
N LEU A 5 2.96 4.34 6.13
CA LEU A 5 2.47 3.14 5.44
C LEU A 5 3.27 2.87 4.16
N ASN A 6 3.58 3.92 3.40
CA ASN A 6 4.39 3.80 2.20
C ASN A 6 5.84 3.42 2.53
N LYS A 7 6.43 3.96 3.61
CA LYS A 7 7.77 3.62 4.05
C LYS A 7 7.86 2.15 4.49
N ALA A 8 6.85 1.65 5.22
CA ALA A 8 6.76 0.24 5.58
C ALA A 8 6.55 -0.67 4.36
N ALA A 9 5.65 -0.28 3.45
CA ALA A 9 5.41 -1.01 2.21
C ALA A 9 6.64 -1.08 1.30
N LYS A 10 7.42 0.00 1.21
CA LYS A 10 8.64 0.03 0.39
C LYS A 10 9.67 -1.00 0.82
N LYS A 11 9.76 -1.29 2.13
CA LYS A 11 10.66 -2.33 2.66
C LYS A 11 10.33 -3.74 2.13
N VAL A 12 9.06 -3.98 1.79
CA VAL A 12 8.57 -5.27 1.25
C VAL A 12 8.34 -5.21 -0.27
N GLY A 13 8.88 -4.19 -0.96
CA GLY A 13 8.76 -4.05 -2.41
C GLY A 13 7.38 -3.54 -2.89
N LEU A 14 6.60 -2.92 -2.02
CA LEU A 14 5.28 -2.36 -2.31
C LEU A 14 5.27 -0.82 -2.23
N HIS A 15 4.42 -0.18 -3.02
CA HIS A 15 4.20 1.26 -3.02
C HIS A 15 2.74 1.55 -2.66
N VAL A 16 2.53 2.40 -1.66
CA VAL A 16 1.20 2.81 -1.22
C VAL A 16 0.97 4.26 -1.66
N ALA A 17 -0.12 4.49 -2.38
CA ALA A 17 -0.56 5.80 -2.85
C ALA A 17 -1.98 6.08 -2.36
N ALA A 18 -2.35 7.35 -2.21
CA ALA A 18 -3.71 7.75 -1.87
C ALA A 18 -4.65 7.36 -3.04
N ALA A 19 -5.84 6.86 -2.71
CA ALA A 19 -6.88 6.64 -3.68
C ALA A 19 -7.66 7.94 -3.94
N LYS A 20 -8.52 7.95 -4.98
CA LYS A 20 -9.42 9.08 -5.27
C LYS A 20 -10.49 9.31 -4.20
N LYS A 21 -10.74 8.30 -3.35
CA LYS A 21 -11.69 8.39 -2.24
C LYS A 21 -10.91 8.65 -0.96
N ASP A 22 -11.45 9.52 -0.11
CA ASP A 22 -10.93 9.80 1.22
C ASP A 22 -10.73 8.51 2.02
N ASP A 23 -9.67 8.50 2.84
CA ASP A 23 -9.25 7.38 3.70
C ASP A 23 -8.96 6.04 3.01
N LEU A 24 -8.90 6.02 1.68
CA LEU A 24 -8.54 4.84 0.91
C LEU A 24 -7.18 4.97 0.24
N PHE A 25 -6.56 3.81 0.04
CA PHE A 25 -5.22 3.67 -0.50
C PHE A 25 -5.21 2.67 -1.66
N THR A 26 -4.19 2.81 -2.50
CA THR A 26 -3.88 1.90 -3.61
C THR A 26 -2.47 1.36 -3.39
N ILE A 27 -2.31 0.05 -3.55
CA ILE A 27 -1.03 -0.64 -3.38
C ILE A 27 -0.58 -1.20 -4.72
N ARG A 28 0.68 -0.93 -5.07
CA ARG A 28 1.32 -1.45 -6.29
C ARG A 28 2.66 -2.09 -5.95
N LYS A 29 3.11 -3.06 -6.74
CA LYS A 29 4.48 -3.56 -6.65
C LYS A 29 5.45 -2.53 -7.20
N ILE A 30 6.57 -2.30 -6.51
CA ILE A 30 7.62 -1.38 -6.99
C ILE A 30 8.28 -1.94 -8.24
N LYS A 31 8.55 -3.25 -8.28
CA LYS A 31 9.32 -3.89 -9.36
C LYS A 31 8.68 -3.76 -10.76
N ASN A 32 7.36 -3.81 -10.86
CA ASN A 32 6.66 -3.85 -12.15
C ASN A 32 5.40 -2.97 -12.20
N GLY A 33 5.14 -2.17 -11.17
CA GLY A 33 3.94 -1.33 -11.10
C GLY A 33 2.62 -2.10 -10.99
N LYS A 34 2.63 -3.43 -10.90
CA LYS A 34 1.40 -4.25 -10.90
C LYS A 34 0.56 -3.89 -9.68
N GLN A 35 -0.71 -3.60 -9.90
CA GLN A 35 -1.65 -3.31 -8.83
C GLN A 35 -1.87 -4.55 -7.97
N VAL A 36 -1.62 -4.42 -6.67
CA VAL A 36 -1.86 -5.46 -5.67
C VAL A 36 -3.24 -5.27 -5.05
N ALA A 37 -3.60 -4.02 -4.75
CA ALA A 37 -4.89 -3.67 -4.17
C ALA A 37 -5.26 -2.23 -4.55
N LYS A 38 -6.56 -1.92 -4.57
CA LYS A 38 -7.11 -0.58 -4.82
C LYS A 38 -8.28 -0.34 -3.89
N ASN A 39 -8.46 0.90 -3.46
CA ASN A 39 -9.54 1.32 -2.55
C ASN A 39 -9.53 0.55 -1.22
N VAL A 40 -8.34 0.34 -0.64
CA VAL A 40 -8.17 -0.36 0.64
C VAL A 40 -7.89 0.61 1.77
N THR A 41 -8.38 0.33 2.97
CA THR A 41 -8.15 1.18 4.16
C THR A 41 -6.72 1.01 4.69
N ALA A 42 -6.29 1.92 5.57
CA ALA A 42 -4.98 1.83 6.24
C ALA A 42 -4.77 0.48 6.98
N ALA A 43 -5.83 -0.07 7.57
CA ALA A 43 -5.77 -1.36 8.25
C ALA A 43 -5.48 -2.52 7.28
N GLU A 44 -6.13 -2.51 6.12
CA GLU A 44 -5.89 -3.50 5.07
C GLU A 44 -4.49 -3.37 4.46
N VAL A 45 -3.99 -2.14 4.28
CA VAL A 45 -2.60 -1.89 3.87
C VAL A 45 -1.62 -2.56 4.84
N LYS A 46 -1.81 -2.40 6.15
CA LYS A 46 -0.96 -3.05 7.17
C LYS A 46 -1.00 -4.58 7.08
N LYS A 47 -2.17 -5.18 6.87
CA LYS A 47 -2.30 -6.63 6.66
C LYS A 47 -1.55 -7.10 5.41
N ILE A 48 -1.66 -6.36 4.31
CA ILE A 48 -1.00 -6.69 3.04
C ILE A 48 0.52 -6.60 3.19
N ILE A 49 1.02 -5.55 3.85
CA ILE A 49 2.44 -5.39 4.18
C ILE A 49 2.91 -6.58 5.03
N LYS A 50 2.18 -6.96 6.08
CA LYS A 50 2.53 -8.09 6.96
C LYS A 50 2.55 -9.44 6.22
N LYS A 51 1.70 -9.62 5.20
CA LYS A 51 1.70 -10.84 4.35
C LYS A 51 2.89 -10.89 3.38
N HIS A 52 3.52 -9.75 3.10
CA HIS A 52 4.66 -9.63 2.17
C HIS A 52 6.00 -9.38 2.88
N ALA A 53 5.99 -9.17 4.20
CA ALA A 53 7.17 -9.09 5.07
C ALA A 53 7.63 -10.49 5.44
#